data_AF-A0A3C1C159-F1
#
_entry.id   AF-A0A3C1C159-F1
#
_cell.length_a   1.000
_cell.length_b   1.000
_cell.length_c   1.000
_cell.angle_alpha   90.00
_cell.angle_beta   90.00
_cell.angle_gamma   90.00
#
_symmetry.space_group_name_H-M   'P 1'
#
loop_
_entity.id
_entity.type
_entity.pdbx_description
1 polymer ?
#
loop_
_entity_poly.entity_id
_entity_poly.type
_entity_poly.pdbx_seq_one_letter_code
_entity_poly.pdbx_strand_id
1 'polypeptide(L)'
;VQLPGLRTGITLEGRHDHVEKLVLFGEDRTPREKPLPKPPTLGEVFKLARKRDPQLEALALDFITRQVPAEKGFSLESQIARRISGRMSGYSHPVMTITGSGNQGIFIGLPYRHLYAEQGNAILPAVVFSLLAQVYLSARKNRLSADCGLATKAAPALAAGLAFARGAEPAEIRRLFRDIPARLAGMTCEGAEPACGRKARRAFQAVRFSPRGA
;
A
#
# COMPACT_ATOMS: atom_id res chain seq x y z
N VAL A 1 23.81 -39.83 -4.35
CA VAL A 1 25.22 -40.01 -4.78
C VAL A 1 25.96 -38.72 -4.50
N GLN A 2 26.91 -38.70 -3.55
CA GLN A 2 27.81 -37.57 -3.34
C GLN A 2 28.98 -37.71 -4.32
N LEU A 3 29.15 -36.72 -5.21
CA LEU A 3 30.30 -36.65 -6.11
C LEU A 3 31.49 -36.05 -5.35
N PRO A 4 32.67 -36.70 -5.32
CA PRO A 4 33.85 -36.16 -4.66
C PRO A 4 34.20 -34.77 -5.19
N GLY A 5 34.34 -33.78 -4.28
CA GLY A 5 34.68 -32.39 -4.62
C GLY A 5 33.51 -31.47 -4.93
N LEU A 6 32.28 -31.98 -5.11
CA LEU A 6 31.09 -31.15 -5.32
C LEU A 6 30.26 -31.07 -4.03
N ARG A 7 30.31 -29.93 -3.36
CA ARG A 7 29.35 -29.61 -2.29
C ARG A 7 28.04 -29.19 -2.96
N THR A 8 26.99 -30.00 -2.86
CA THR A 8 25.68 -29.74 -3.50
C THR A 8 24.52 -29.63 -2.51
N GLY A 9 24.80 -29.69 -1.20
CA GLY A 9 23.77 -29.64 -0.16
C GLY A 9 23.19 -28.25 0.04
N ILE A 10 21.87 -28.15 -0.02
CA ILE A 10 21.10 -26.97 0.39
C ILE A 10 20.14 -27.43 1.49
N THR A 11 20.21 -26.83 2.67
CA THR A 11 19.23 -27.02 3.74
C THR A 11 18.49 -25.70 3.94
N LEU A 12 17.17 -25.73 3.79
CA LEU A 12 16.30 -24.59 4.05
C LEU A 12 15.29 -25.01 5.11
N GLU A 13 15.29 -24.33 6.26
CA GLU A 13 14.32 -24.51 7.33
C GLU A 13 13.54 -23.21 7.55
N GLY A 14 12.30 -23.34 7.99
CA GLY A 14 11.39 -22.22 8.28
C GLY A 14 10.10 -22.29 7.46
N ARG A 15 9.52 -21.11 7.23
CA ARG A 15 8.27 -20.92 6.49
C ARG A 15 8.55 -20.22 5.18
N HIS A 16 7.61 -20.33 4.24
CA HIS A 16 7.69 -19.65 2.93
C HIS A 16 7.80 -18.12 3.06
N ASP A 17 7.46 -17.54 4.22
CA ASP A 17 7.56 -16.12 4.54
C ASP A 17 8.63 -15.77 5.59
N HIS A 18 9.35 -16.76 6.13
CA HIS A 18 10.41 -16.57 7.13
C HIS A 18 11.44 -17.70 7.04
N VAL A 19 12.66 -17.38 6.61
CA VAL A 19 13.78 -18.32 6.55
C VAL A 19 14.43 -18.40 7.92
N GLU A 20 14.21 -19.50 8.63
CA GLU A 20 14.81 -19.74 9.96
C GLU A 20 16.25 -20.23 9.82
N LYS A 21 16.55 -20.96 8.74
CA LYS A 21 17.88 -21.46 8.45
C LYS A 21 18.10 -21.65 6.97
N LEU A 22 19.25 -21.22 6.47
CA LEU A 22 19.72 -21.52 5.13
C LEU A 22 21.18 -21.97 5.21
N VAL A 23 21.43 -23.26 4.97
CA VAL A 23 22.79 -23.80 4.85
C VAL A 23 23.06 -24.10 3.39
N LEU A 24 24.03 -23.40 2.80
CA LEU A 24 24.49 -23.63 1.43
C LEU A 24 25.87 -24.28 1.50
N PHE A 25 26.00 -25.50 1.00
CA PHE A 25 27.28 -26.20 0.90
C PHE A 25 28.02 -26.35 2.24
N GLY A 26 27.25 -26.50 3.32
CA GLY A 26 27.75 -26.58 4.70
C GLY A 26 28.00 -25.23 5.37
N GLU A 27 27.83 -24.11 4.65
CA GLU A 27 27.95 -22.76 5.22
C GLU A 27 26.59 -22.20 5.62
N ASP A 28 26.50 -21.69 6.85
CA ASP A 28 25.33 -20.94 7.29
C ASP A 28 25.25 -19.60 6.54
N ARG A 29 24.21 -19.49 5.71
CA ARG A 29 23.83 -18.33 4.90
C ARG A 29 22.46 -17.81 5.31
N THR A 30 22.01 -18.10 6.53
CA THR A 30 20.72 -17.66 7.05
C THR A 30 20.62 -16.13 6.99
N PRO A 31 19.62 -15.57 6.27
CA PRO A 31 19.44 -14.14 6.19
C PRO A 31 19.16 -13.56 7.59
N ARG A 32 20.03 -12.65 8.05
CA ARG A 32 19.77 -11.88 9.27
C ARG A 32 18.89 -10.69 8.92
N GLU A 33 17.61 -10.76 9.26
CA GLU A 33 16.72 -9.60 9.12
C GLU A 33 17.15 -8.49 10.07
N LYS A 34 17.36 -7.29 9.53
CA LYS A 34 17.49 -6.09 10.38
C LYS A 34 16.15 -5.82 11.03
N PRO A 35 16.07 -5.60 12.36
CA PRO A 35 14.82 -5.27 13.00
C PRO A 35 14.29 -3.96 12.41
N LEU A 36 13.09 -4.02 11.84
CA LEU A 36 12.39 -2.83 11.37
C LEU A 36 11.91 -2.01 12.58
N PRO A 37 11.87 -0.67 12.45
CA PRO A 37 11.28 0.16 13.49
C PRO A 37 9.82 -0.27 13.72
N LYS A 38 9.36 -0.09 14.96
CA LYS A 38 7.96 -0.36 15.29
C LYS A 38 7.05 0.49 14.39
N PRO A 39 5.97 -0.09 13.82
CA PRO A 39 4.99 0.67 13.05
C PRO A 39 4.40 1.79 13.90
N PRO A 40 4.08 2.96 13.31
CA PRO A 40 3.49 4.06 14.05
C PRO A 40 2.12 3.64 14.63
N THR A 41 1.79 4.17 15.79
CA THR A 41 0.43 4.23 16.33
C THR A 41 -0.39 5.26 15.57
N LEU A 42 -1.72 5.19 15.67
CA LEU A 42 -2.59 6.17 15.00
C LEU A 42 -2.31 7.60 15.50
N GLY A 43 -2.02 7.79 16.79
CA GLY A 43 -1.64 9.09 17.34
C GLY A 43 -0.36 9.64 16.73
N GLU A 44 0.64 8.78 16.50
CA GLU A 44 1.88 9.17 15.80
C GLU A 44 1.63 9.50 14.33
N VAL A 45 0.74 8.77 13.64
CA VAL A 45 0.34 9.11 12.27
C VAL A 45 -0.21 10.53 12.20
N PHE A 46 -1.14 10.88 13.10
CA PHE A 46 -1.68 12.25 13.21
C PHE A 46 -0.59 13.27 13.51
N LYS A 47 0.27 13.00 14.49
CA LYS A 47 1.35 13.90 14.91
C LYS A 47 2.31 14.18 13.76
N LEU A 48 2.76 13.14 13.06
CA LEU A 48 3.72 13.24 11.95
C LEU A 48 3.13 13.97 10.74
N ALA A 49 1.88 13.67 10.38
CA ALA A 49 1.20 14.37 9.29
C ALA A 49 0.97 15.87 9.61
N ARG A 50 0.55 16.21 10.84
CA ARG A 50 0.35 17.60 11.28
C ARG A 50 1.65 18.38 11.40
N LYS A 51 2.79 17.72 11.68
CA LYS A 51 4.10 18.36 11.82
C LYS A 51 4.58 19.05 10.53
N ARG A 52 4.12 18.60 9.36
CA ARG A 52 4.59 19.07 8.04
C ARG A 52 6.12 19.00 7.92
N ASP A 53 6.66 17.85 8.33
CA ASP A 53 8.11 17.63 8.27
C ASP A 53 8.60 17.67 6.81
N PRO A 54 9.60 18.52 6.48
CA PRO A 54 10.04 18.70 5.09
C PRO A 54 10.52 17.41 4.42
N GLN A 55 11.13 16.48 5.18
CA GLN A 55 11.61 15.23 4.61
C GLN A 55 10.45 14.28 4.29
N LEU A 56 9.43 14.23 5.16
CA LEU A 56 8.24 13.44 4.91
C LEU A 56 7.41 14.02 3.75
N GLU A 57 7.27 15.34 3.67
CA GLU A 57 6.58 16.00 2.55
C GLU A 57 7.33 15.82 1.23
N ALA A 58 8.66 15.86 1.23
CA ALA A 58 9.48 15.56 0.05
C ALA A 58 9.29 14.10 -0.40
N LEU A 59 9.28 13.14 0.52
CA LEU A 59 9.01 11.73 0.21
C LEU A 59 7.58 11.53 -0.33
N ALA A 60 6.60 12.21 0.26
CA ALA A 60 5.21 12.19 -0.19
C ALA A 60 5.07 12.76 -1.61
N LEU A 61 5.74 13.87 -1.89
CA LEU A 61 5.78 14.48 -3.22
C LEU A 61 6.45 13.55 -4.23
N ASP A 62 7.59 12.96 -3.88
CA ASP A 62 8.31 12.00 -4.71
C ASP A 62 7.44 10.78 -5.03
N PHE A 63 6.75 10.24 -4.02
CA PHE A 63 5.84 9.13 -4.16
C PHE A 63 4.74 9.41 -5.21
N ILE A 64 4.10 10.57 -5.18
CA ILE A 64 3.00 10.89 -6.12
C ILE A 64 3.49 11.32 -7.51
N THR A 65 4.65 11.99 -7.59
CA THR A 65 5.19 12.51 -8.85
C THR A 65 5.91 11.45 -9.69
N ARG A 66 6.44 10.40 -9.06
CA ARG A 66 6.99 9.22 -9.76
C ARG A 66 5.96 8.15 -10.08
N GLN A 67 4.69 8.31 -9.65
CA GLN A 67 3.64 7.43 -10.14
C GLN A 67 3.38 7.60 -11.63
N VAL A 68 2.80 6.56 -12.22
CA VAL A 68 2.29 6.58 -13.58
C VAL A 68 1.47 7.86 -13.85
N PRO A 69 1.75 8.58 -14.95
CA PRO A 69 1.04 9.81 -15.26
C PRO A 69 -0.47 9.60 -15.46
N ALA A 70 -1.23 10.67 -15.21
CA ALA A 70 -2.64 10.73 -15.52
C ALA A 70 -2.89 10.47 -17.02
N GLU A 71 -3.95 9.72 -17.32
CA GLU A 71 -4.38 9.42 -18.69
C GLU A 71 -5.49 10.41 -19.10
N LYS A 72 -5.25 11.23 -20.12
CA LYS A 72 -6.25 12.17 -20.64
C LYS A 72 -7.48 11.42 -21.16
N GLY A 73 -8.67 12.01 -20.97
CA GLY A 73 -9.93 11.44 -21.48
C GLY A 73 -10.56 10.34 -20.63
N PHE A 74 -9.96 9.96 -19.50
CA PHE A 74 -10.53 8.99 -18.58
C PHE A 74 -10.79 9.60 -17.19
N SER A 75 -11.90 9.21 -16.56
CA SER A 75 -12.16 9.55 -15.16
C SER A 75 -11.08 8.96 -14.26
N LEU A 76 -10.81 9.59 -13.11
CA LEU A 76 -9.81 9.11 -12.14
C LEU A 76 -10.02 7.63 -11.76
N GLU A 77 -11.28 7.22 -11.55
CA GLU A 77 -11.65 5.82 -11.28
C GLU A 77 -11.21 4.89 -12.41
N SER A 78 -11.49 5.26 -13.67
CA SER A 78 -11.09 4.48 -14.84
C SER A 78 -9.58 4.46 -15.01
N GLN A 79 -8.89 5.57 -14.76
CA GLN A 79 -7.42 5.62 -14.80
C GLN A 79 -6.83 4.63 -13.78
N ILE A 80 -7.27 4.65 -12.51
CA ILE A 80 -6.77 3.73 -11.48
C ILE A 80 -6.95 2.27 -11.93
N ALA A 81 -8.15 1.91 -12.39
CA ALA A 81 -8.45 0.55 -12.84
C ALA A 81 -7.58 0.13 -14.03
N ARG A 82 -7.43 0.98 -15.04
CA ARG A 82 -6.63 0.72 -16.24
C ARG A 82 -5.15 0.58 -15.92
N ARG A 83 -4.60 1.47 -15.09
CA ARG A 83 -3.17 1.44 -14.71
C ARG A 83 -2.84 0.17 -13.92
N ILE A 84 -3.70 -0.23 -12.99
CA ILE A 84 -3.53 -1.47 -12.24
C ILE A 84 -3.69 -2.70 -13.15
N SER A 85 -4.71 -2.72 -14.01
CA SER A 85 -4.91 -3.82 -14.96
C SER A 85 -3.74 -3.96 -15.93
N GLY A 86 -3.31 -2.87 -16.56
CA GLY A 86 -2.19 -2.85 -17.50
C GLY A 86 -0.89 -3.33 -16.85
N ARG A 87 -0.60 -2.88 -15.62
CA ARG A 87 0.56 -3.38 -14.84
C ARG A 87 0.49 -4.90 -14.66
N MET A 88 -0.68 -5.44 -14.33
CA MET A 88 -0.87 -6.90 -14.16
C MET A 88 -0.93 -7.66 -15.48
N SER A 89 -1.10 -6.97 -16.60
CA SER A 89 -0.93 -7.49 -17.96
C SER A 89 0.51 -7.33 -18.48
N GLY A 90 1.47 -6.87 -17.67
CA GLY A 90 2.88 -6.75 -18.05
C GLY A 90 3.29 -5.41 -18.65
N TYR A 91 2.45 -4.38 -18.58
CA TYR A 91 2.80 -3.04 -19.10
C TYR A 91 3.89 -2.40 -18.21
N SER A 92 4.94 -1.91 -18.86
CA SER A 92 6.05 -1.23 -18.18
C SER A 92 5.69 0.23 -17.85
N HIS A 93 4.91 0.40 -16.79
CA HIS A 93 4.62 1.71 -16.22
C HIS A 93 5.50 1.98 -15.00
N PRO A 94 6.02 3.21 -14.82
CA PRO A 94 6.69 3.58 -13.58
C PRO A 94 5.68 3.56 -12.43
N VAL A 95 6.01 2.84 -11.36
CA VAL A 95 5.14 2.67 -10.19
C VAL A 95 5.97 2.72 -8.92
N MET A 96 5.60 3.63 -8.03
CA MET A 96 6.03 3.63 -6.65
C MET A 96 5.20 2.63 -5.86
N THR A 97 5.88 1.73 -5.15
CA THR A 97 5.21 0.76 -4.28
C THR A 97 5.03 1.32 -2.88
N ILE A 98 4.05 0.80 -2.15
CA ILE A 98 3.92 1.03 -0.72
C ILE A 98 3.66 -0.30 -0.04
N THR A 99 4.38 -0.58 1.05
CA THR A 99 4.28 -1.85 1.79
C THR A 99 4.39 -3.08 0.87
N GLY A 100 5.27 -3.01 -0.14
CA GLY A 100 5.53 -4.10 -1.09
C GLY A 100 4.54 -4.23 -2.26
N SER A 101 3.54 -3.36 -2.41
CA SER A 101 2.54 -3.47 -3.49
C SER A 101 2.48 -2.24 -4.39
N GLY A 102 2.76 -2.43 -5.68
CA GLY A 102 2.57 -1.40 -6.71
C GLY A 102 1.10 -1.09 -7.00
N ASN A 103 0.19 -2.05 -6.87
CA ASN A 103 -1.25 -1.81 -7.06
C ASN A 103 -1.79 -0.87 -5.97
N GLN A 104 -1.38 -1.09 -4.73
CA GLN A 104 -1.72 -0.19 -3.61
C GLN A 104 -1.05 1.18 -3.78
N GLY A 105 0.17 1.19 -4.34
CA GLY A 105 0.88 2.40 -4.74
C GLY A 105 0.08 3.26 -5.72
N ILE A 106 -0.31 2.71 -6.87
CA ILE A 106 -1.14 3.39 -7.88
C ILE A 106 -2.46 3.85 -7.25
N PHE A 107 -3.11 2.98 -6.49
CA PHE A 107 -4.41 3.25 -5.88
C PHE A 107 -4.38 4.47 -4.95
N ILE A 108 -3.34 4.62 -4.13
CA ILE A 108 -3.18 5.77 -3.23
C ILE A 108 -2.64 6.98 -4.00
N GLY A 109 -1.59 6.79 -4.81
CA GLY A 109 -0.82 7.89 -5.37
C GLY A 109 -1.52 8.63 -6.51
N LEU A 110 -2.27 7.94 -7.38
CA LEU A 110 -2.89 8.58 -8.54
C LEU A 110 -3.98 9.61 -8.17
N PRO A 111 -4.85 9.37 -7.16
CA PRO A 111 -5.74 10.40 -6.62
C PRO A 111 -4.98 11.62 -6.10
N TYR A 112 -3.92 11.42 -5.31
CA TYR A 112 -3.16 12.53 -4.76
C TYR A 112 -2.35 13.29 -5.80
N ARG A 113 -1.90 12.63 -6.87
CA ARG A 113 -1.29 13.30 -8.01
C ARG A 113 -2.24 14.30 -8.66
N HIS A 114 -3.52 13.93 -8.82
CA HIS A 114 -4.54 14.86 -9.35
C HIS A 114 -4.78 16.01 -8.37
N LEU A 115 -4.98 15.71 -7.09
CA LEU A 115 -5.20 16.75 -6.07
C LEU A 115 -4.00 17.69 -5.94
N TYR A 116 -2.77 17.19 -6.10
CA TYR A 116 -1.56 18.02 -6.07
C TYR A 116 -1.50 18.98 -7.26
N ALA A 117 -1.97 18.57 -8.45
CA ALA A 117 -2.05 19.46 -9.60
C ALA A 117 -3.02 20.63 -9.37
N GLU A 118 -4.03 20.43 -8.51
CA GLU A 118 -5.04 21.45 -8.16
C GLU A 118 -4.65 22.29 -6.94
N GLN A 119 -4.03 21.68 -5.93
CA GLN A 119 -3.85 22.26 -4.59
C GLN A 119 -2.38 22.45 -4.18
N GLY A 120 -1.44 21.95 -4.99
CA GLY A 120 0.01 22.01 -4.71
C GLY A 120 0.37 21.40 -3.36
N ASN A 121 1.30 22.06 -2.65
CA ASN A 121 1.85 21.56 -1.39
C ASN A 121 0.82 21.46 -0.25
N ALA A 122 -0.38 22.01 -0.39
CA ALA A 122 -1.42 21.93 0.64
C ALA A 122 -1.91 20.49 0.89
N ILE A 123 -1.81 19.60 -0.10
CA ILE A 123 -2.26 18.21 0.04
C ILE A 123 -1.21 17.27 0.65
N LEU A 124 0.06 17.68 0.73
CA LEU A 124 1.17 16.80 1.16
C LEU A 124 0.98 16.19 2.56
N PRO A 125 0.45 16.91 3.59
CA PRO A 125 0.11 16.31 4.87
C PRO A 125 -0.86 15.14 4.76
N ALA A 126 -1.83 15.21 3.85
CA ALA A 126 -2.80 14.14 3.60
C ALA A 126 -2.17 12.93 2.91
N VAL A 127 -1.20 13.17 2.02
CA VAL A 127 -0.40 12.11 1.39
C VAL A 127 0.43 11.39 2.47
N VAL A 128 1.16 12.14 3.30
CA VAL A 128 1.93 11.59 4.44
C VAL A 128 1.02 10.76 5.33
N PHE A 129 -0.15 11.29 5.70
CA PHE A 129 -1.13 10.56 6.51
C PHE A 129 -1.54 9.24 5.84
N SER A 130 -1.90 9.25 4.56
CA SER A 130 -2.29 8.04 3.83
C SER A 130 -1.18 6.99 3.77
N LEU A 131 0.07 7.41 3.53
CA LEU A 131 1.23 6.49 3.49
C LEU A 131 1.50 5.87 4.86
N LEU A 132 1.44 6.67 5.93
CA LEU A 132 1.63 6.18 7.29
C LEU A 132 0.44 5.30 7.75
N ALA A 133 -0.79 5.65 7.38
CA ALA A 133 -1.97 4.82 7.61
C ALA A 133 -1.87 3.46 6.90
N GLN A 134 -1.34 3.45 5.67
CA GLN A 134 -1.07 2.23 4.92
C GLN A 134 -0.03 1.34 5.65
N VAL A 135 1.02 1.93 6.21
CA VAL A 135 2.01 1.22 7.05
C VAL A 135 1.35 0.70 8.33
N TYR A 136 0.57 1.53 9.02
CA TYR A 136 -0.19 1.17 10.22
C TYR A 136 -1.10 -0.04 9.98
N LEU A 137 -1.86 -0.06 8.89
CA LEU A 137 -2.77 -1.15 8.54
C LEU A 137 -2.02 -2.41 8.10
N SER A 138 -0.93 -2.24 7.34
CA SER A 138 -0.11 -3.35 6.88
C SER A 138 0.53 -4.13 8.02
N ALA A 139 1.00 -3.44 9.05
CA ALA A 139 1.67 -4.08 10.18
C ALA A 139 0.75 -4.90 11.09
N ARG A 140 -0.57 -4.74 10.96
CA ARG A 140 -1.59 -5.48 11.73
C ARG A 140 -2.20 -6.65 10.95
N LYS A 141 -1.69 -6.90 9.75
CA LYS A 141 -2.14 -7.99 8.88
C LYS A 141 -1.00 -8.96 8.67
N ASN A 142 -1.32 -10.24 8.56
CA ASN A 142 -0.35 -11.24 8.15
C ASN A 142 0.22 -10.86 6.78
N ARG A 143 1.50 -11.22 6.57
CA ARG A 143 2.21 -10.98 5.31
C ARG A 143 1.48 -11.62 4.13
N LEU A 144 0.82 -12.76 4.37
CA LEU A 144 -0.07 -13.43 3.44
C LEU A 144 -1.50 -13.43 3.97
N SER A 145 -2.43 -13.10 3.08
CA SER A 145 -3.85 -12.98 3.37
C SER A 145 -4.65 -13.38 2.14
N ALA A 146 -5.76 -14.09 2.36
CA ALA A 146 -6.77 -14.31 1.33
C ALA A 146 -7.55 -13.02 1.02
N ASP A 147 -7.53 -12.03 1.93
CA ASP A 147 -8.17 -10.74 1.71
C ASP A 147 -7.36 -9.87 0.75
N CYS A 148 -8.04 -9.19 -0.18
CA CYS A 148 -7.40 -8.23 -1.06
C CYS A 148 -6.79 -7.06 -0.26
N GLY A 149 -5.52 -6.76 -0.52
CA GLY A 149 -4.82 -5.63 0.10
C GLY A 149 -5.38 -4.25 -0.31
N LEU A 150 -6.06 -4.15 -1.46
CA LEU A 150 -6.78 -2.92 -1.82
C LEU A 150 -7.95 -2.68 -0.87
N ALA A 151 -8.70 -3.73 -0.52
CA ALA A 151 -9.85 -3.64 0.37
C ALA A 151 -9.46 -3.37 1.83
N THR A 152 -8.44 -4.08 2.31
CA THR A 152 -8.09 -4.08 3.74
C THR A 152 -7.05 -3.05 4.14
N LYS A 153 -6.32 -2.46 3.17
CA LYS A 153 -5.20 -1.55 3.44
C LYS A 153 -5.32 -0.26 2.63
N ALA A 154 -5.27 -0.33 1.30
CA ALA A 154 -5.14 0.87 0.46
C ALA A 154 -6.40 1.76 0.44
N ALA A 155 -7.58 1.16 0.34
CA ALA A 155 -8.85 1.89 0.41
C ALA A 155 -9.07 2.61 1.75
N PRO A 156 -8.99 1.94 2.92
CA PRO A 156 -9.11 2.62 4.20
C PRO A 156 -7.99 3.66 4.44
N ALA A 157 -6.76 3.40 3.99
CA ALA A 157 -5.67 4.38 4.10
C ALA A 157 -5.93 5.64 3.27
N LEU A 158 -6.30 5.49 2.00
CA LEU A 158 -6.64 6.63 1.13
C LEU A 158 -7.82 7.44 1.70
N ALA A 159 -8.88 6.76 2.13
CA ALA A 159 -10.03 7.44 2.73
C ALA A 159 -9.63 8.20 4.00
N ALA A 160 -8.77 7.61 4.82
CA ALA A 160 -8.31 8.24 6.06
C ALA A 160 -7.46 9.49 5.81
N GLY A 161 -6.55 9.47 4.83
CA GLY A 161 -5.80 10.69 4.49
C GLY A 161 -6.69 11.78 3.86
N LEU A 162 -7.68 11.40 3.04
CA LEU A 162 -8.67 12.36 2.52
C LEU A 162 -9.56 12.93 3.63
N ALA A 163 -9.94 12.14 4.62
CA ALA A 163 -10.68 12.59 5.78
C ALA A 163 -9.83 13.48 6.69
N PHE A 164 -8.56 13.13 6.90
CA PHE A 164 -7.59 13.96 7.61
C PHE A 164 -7.46 15.35 6.97
N ALA A 165 -7.39 15.43 5.64
CA ALA A 165 -7.36 16.70 4.90
C ALA A 165 -8.59 17.59 5.18
N ARG A 166 -9.72 16.99 5.59
CA ARG A 166 -10.98 17.66 5.94
C ARG A 166 -11.13 17.91 7.44
N GLY A 167 -10.09 17.65 8.24
CA GLY A 167 -10.12 17.85 9.70
C GLY A 167 -10.74 16.70 10.49
N ALA A 168 -10.82 15.49 9.93
CA ALA A 168 -11.35 14.33 10.66
C ALA A 168 -10.51 13.97 11.89
N GLU A 169 -11.20 13.68 12.98
CA GLU A 169 -10.58 13.26 14.25
C GLU A 169 -10.38 11.74 14.33
N PRO A 170 -9.54 11.23 15.26
CA PRO A 170 -9.18 9.81 15.34
C PRO A 170 -10.36 8.83 15.39
N ALA A 171 -11.50 9.24 15.97
CA ALA A 171 -12.71 8.42 16.00
C ALA A 171 -13.27 8.14 14.60
N GLU A 172 -13.30 9.14 13.73
CA GLU A 172 -13.73 9.00 12.34
C GLU A 172 -12.74 8.14 11.53
N ILE A 173 -11.44 8.32 11.74
CA ILE A 173 -10.44 7.47 11.08
C ILE A 173 -10.59 6.00 11.50
N ARG A 174 -10.82 5.73 12.78
CA ARG A 174 -11.11 4.37 13.26
C ARG A 174 -12.38 3.79 12.64
N ARG A 175 -13.43 4.60 12.47
CA ARG A 175 -14.65 4.22 11.76
C ARG A 175 -14.35 3.84 10.31
N LEU A 176 -13.58 4.66 9.58
CA LEU A 176 -13.16 4.37 8.21
C LEU A 176 -12.38 3.06 8.09
N PHE A 177 -11.44 2.81 9.02
CA PHE A 177 -10.65 1.59 9.05
C PHE A 177 -11.47 0.32 9.27
N ARG A 178 -12.66 0.43 9.88
CA ARG A 178 -13.59 -0.68 10.05
C ARG A 178 -14.58 -0.79 8.89
N ASP A 179 -15.20 0.32 8.52
CA ASP A 179 -16.35 0.33 7.61
C ASP A 179 -15.96 0.07 6.16
N ILE A 180 -14.81 0.58 5.69
CA ILE A 180 -14.38 0.38 4.30
C ILE A 180 -14.06 -1.09 4.02
N PRO A 181 -13.26 -1.79 4.85
CA PRO A 181 -13.09 -3.23 4.69
C PRO A 181 -14.41 -4.00 4.73
N ALA A 182 -15.34 -3.62 5.60
CA ALA A 182 -16.66 -4.26 5.68
C ALA A 182 -17.48 -4.11 4.37
N ARG A 183 -17.48 -2.92 3.75
CA ARG A 183 -18.13 -2.70 2.43
C ARG A 183 -17.46 -3.50 1.30
N LEU A 184 -16.18 -3.80 1.46
CA LEU A 184 -15.39 -4.55 0.49
C LEU A 184 -15.21 -6.02 0.90
N ALA A 185 -16.00 -6.50 1.87
CA ALA A 185 -15.97 -7.89 2.30
C ALA A 185 -16.19 -8.84 1.11
N GLY A 186 -15.53 -9.99 1.17
CA GLY A 186 -15.49 -10.97 0.08
C GLY A 186 -14.61 -10.60 -1.10
N MET A 187 -13.91 -9.46 -1.09
CA MET A 187 -12.89 -9.17 -2.11
C MET A 187 -11.60 -9.96 -1.82
N THR A 188 -11.42 -11.07 -2.52
CA THR A 188 -10.29 -11.99 -2.32
C THR A 188 -9.07 -11.61 -3.16
N CYS A 189 -7.90 -12.03 -2.66
CA CYS A 189 -6.62 -11.95 -3.34
C CYS A 189 -6.37 -13.27 -4.09
N GLU A 190 -6.47 -13.23 -5.41
CA GLU A 190 -6.23 -14.38 -6.32
C GLU A 190 -4.85 -14.28 -6.99
N GLY A 191 -3.95 -13.48 -6.40
CA GLY A 191 -2.65 -13.17 -6.97
C GLY A 191 -2.65 -11.93 -7.86
N ALA A 192 -1.52 -11.73 -8.53
CA ALA A 192 -1.27 -10.60 -9.41
C ALA A 192 -1.86 -10.88 -10.80
N GLU A 193 -3.07 -10.39 -11.05
CA GLU A 193 -3.80 -10.60 -12.31
C GLU A 193 -4.54 -9.33 -12.79
N PRO A 194 -4.88 -9.22 -14.10
CA PRO A 194 -5.57 -8.05 -14.66
C PRO A 194 -6.88 -7.68 -13.93
N ALA A 195 -7.58 -8.66 -13.33
CA ALA A 195 -8.79 -8.40 -12.55
C ALA A 195 -8.56 -7.47 -11.33
N CYS A 196 -7.31 -7.28 -10.90
CA CYS A 196 -6.95 -6.25 -9.91
C CYS A 196 -7.47 -4.85 -10.30
N GLY A 197 -7.61 -4.55 -11.60
CA GLY A 197 -8.20 -3.29 -12.06
C GLY A 197 -9.67 -3.13 -11.68
N ARG A 198 -10.49 -4.19 -11.83
CA ARG A 198 -11.90 -4.18 -11.38
C ARG A 198 -12.02 -4.09 -9.86
N LYS A 199 -11.14 -4.80 -9.14
CA LYS A 199 -11.05 -4.73 -7.67
C LYS A 199 -10.70 -3.30 -7.21
N ALA A 200 -9.78 -2.63 -7.91
CA ALA A 200 -9.42 -1.24 -7.65
C ALA A 200 -10.58 -0.27 -7.91
N ARG A 201 -11.33 -0.44 -9.01
CA ARG A 201 -12.54 0.35 -9.27
C ARG A 201 -13.54 0.25 -8.12
N ARG A 202 -13.91 -0.97 -7.71
CA ARG A 202 -14.84 -1.21 -6.60
C ARG A 202 -14.32 -0.61 -5.28
N ALA A 203 -13.02 -0.78 -5.01
CA ALA A 203 -12.39 -0.22 -3.82
C ALA A 203 -12.41 1.32 -3.81
N PHE A 204 -12.18 1.96 -4.96
CA PHE A 204 -12.20 3.42 -5.07
C PHE A 204 -13.61 4.00 -4.89
N GLN A 205 -14.63 3.31 -5.40
CA GLN A 205 -16.03 3.69 -5.15
C GLN A 205 -16.35 3.67 -3.66
N ALA A 206 -15.91 2.65 -2.92
CA ALA A 206 -16.11 2.58 -1.46
C ALA A 206 -15.43 3.72 -0.68
N VAL A 207 -14.33 4.28 -1.20
CA VAL A 207 -13.68 5.48 -0.63
C VAL A 207 -14.55 6.72 -0.84
N ARG A 208 -15.16 6.87 -2.03
CA ARG A 208 -16.03 8.02 -2.35
C ARG A 208 -17.34 8.03 -1.54
N PHE A 209 -17.86 6.86 -1.18
CA PHE A 209 -19.11 6.71 -0.45
C PHE A 209 -18.99 6.78 1.08
N SER A 210 -17.91 7.34 1.64
CA SER A 210 -17.85 7.52 3.10
C SER A 210 -18.91 8.53 3.56
N PRO A 211 -19.95 8.11 4.31
CA PRO A 211 -20.99 9.03 4.76
C PRO A 211 -20.38 10.07 5.70
N ARG A 212 -20.77 11.34 5.54
CA ARG A 212 -20.71 12.29 6.66
C ARG A 212 -21.53 11.69 7.79
N GLY A 213 -21.03 11.79 9.02
CA GLY A 213 -21.55 11.11 10.21
C GLY A 213 -23.08 10.96 10.23
N ALA A 214 -23.52 9.73 10.50
CA ALA A 214 -24.72 9.50 11.27
C ALA A 214 -24.40 9.76 12.74
#